data_AF-Q3XWX9-F1
#
_entry.id   AF-Q3XWX9-F1
#
_cell.length_a   1.000
_cell.length_b   1.000
_cell.length_c   1.000
_cell.angle_alpha   90.00
_cell.angle_beta   90.00
_cell.angle_gamma   90.00
#
_symmetry.space_group_name_H-M   'P 1'
#
loop_
_entity.id
_entity.type
_entity.pdbx_description
1 polymer ?
#
loop_
_entity_poly.entity_id
_entity_poly.type
_entity_poly.pdbx_seq_one_letter_code
_entity_poly.pdbx_strand_id
1 'polypeptide(L)' 'MKKSLPKGEAFDPNLHQAVQTVPATEDTPADTIVEVLQEGYKLHDRVLRPTMVIVAQ' A
#
# COMPACT_ATOMS: atom_id res chain seq x y z
N MET A 1 4.57 13.43 12.10
CA MET A 1 3.94 12.70 10.98
C MET A 1 4.73 11.43 10.78
N LYS A 2 4.12 10.25 10.90
CA LYS A 2 4.84 8.97 10.75
C LYS A 2 4.75 8.53 9.30
N LYS A 3 5.89 8.29 8.66
CA LYS A 3 5.95 7.74 7.30
C LYS A 3 5.45 6.30 7.31
N SER A 4 4.62 5.96 6.34
CA SER A 4 4.19 4.59 6.02
C SER A 4 5.17 4.07 4.97
N LEU A 5 5.86 2.94 5.25
CA LEU A 5 6.76 2.27 4.32
C LEU A 5 6.23 0.86 3.98
N PRO A 6 5.08 0.73 3.30
CA PRO A 6 4.32 -0.52 3.28
C PRO A 6 4.76 -1.49 2.16
N LYS A 7 5.95 -1.33 1.57
CA LYS A 7 6.41 -2.26 0.53
C LYS A 7 6.63 -3.65 1.14
N GLY A 8 6.00 -4.66 0.54
CA GLY A 8 6.00 -6.04 1.06
C GLY A 8 5.02 -6.28 2.20
N GLU A 9 4.26 -5.27 2.63
CA GLU A 9 3.16 -5.44 3.57
C GLU A 9 1.86 -5.78 2.84
N ALA A 10 0.87 -6.29 3.59
CA ALA A 10 -0.46 -6.54 3.07
C ALA A 10 -1.15 -5.22 2.69
N PHE A 11 -1.92 -5.25 1.61
CA PHE A 11 -2.78 -4.15 1.21
C PHE A 11 -3.92 -3.97 2.21
N ASP A 12 -4.22 -2.71 2.54
CA ASP A 12 -5.32 -2.33 3.42
C ASP A 12 -6.03 -1.14 2.76
N PRO A 13 -7.26 -1.30 2.25
CA PRO A 13 -7.98 -0.23 1.56
C PRO A 13 -8.32 0.96 2.46
N ASN A 14 -8.23 0.83 3.80
CA ASN A 14 -8.43 1.95 4.71
C ASN A 14 -7.20 2.86 4.78
N LEU A 15 -6.01 2.33 4.48
CA LEU A 15 -4.72 3.03 4.59
C LEU A 15 -4.08 3.31 3.24
N HIS A 16 -4.41 2.50 2.25
CA HIS A 16 -3.75 2.42 0.97
C HIS A 16 -4.75 2.60 -0.18
N GLN A 17 -4.29 3.26 -1.23
CA GLN A 17 -5.02 3.42 -2.48
C GLN A 17 -4.26 2.66 -3.57
N ALA A 18 -4.81 1.52 -4.00
CA ALA A 18 -4.26 0.77 -5.13
C ALA A 18 -4.59 1.51 -6.43
N VAL A 19 -3.58 1.96 -7.16
CA VAL A 19 -3.76 2.65 -8.45
C VAL A 19 -3.45 1.76 -9.64
N GLN A 20 -2.79 0.63 -9.40
CA GLN A 20 -2.49 -0.41 -10.38
C GLN A 20 -2.41 -1.77 -9.68
N THR A 21 -2.72 -2.83 -10.42
CA THR A 21 -2.47 -4.21 -10.00
C THR A 21 -1.53 -4.91 -10.95
N VAL A 22 -0.77 -5.88 -10.43
CA VAL A 22 0.09 -6.79 -11.19
C VAL A 22 -0.22 -8.23 -10.81
N PRO A 23 0.03 -9.23 -11.68
CA PRO A 23 -0.19 -10.62 -11.32
C PRO A 23 0.64 -11.05 -10.10
N ALA A 24 0.03 -11.81 -9.19
CA ALA A 24 0.72 -12.44 -8.08
C ALA A 24 1.76 -13.46 -8.56
N THR A 25 2.85 -13.59 -7.80
CA THR A 25 3.93 -14.55 -8.02
C THR A 25 4.20 -15.35 -6.74
N GLU A 26 5.05 -16.37 -6.82
CA GLU A 26 5.48 -17.12 -5.62
C GLU A 26 6.19 -16.20 -4.60
N ASP A 27 6.95 -15.21 -5.08
CA ASP A 27 7.66 -14.24 -4.25
C ASP A 27 6.77 -13.09 -3.75
N THR A 28 5.63 -12.84 -4.41
CA THR A 28 4.72 -11.74 -4.09
C THR A 28 3.28 -12.24 -4.19
N PRO A 29 2.74 -12.80 -3.09
CA PRO A 29 1.38 -13.31 -3.03
C PRO A 29 0.33 -12.23 -3.31
N ALA A 30 -0.88 -12.66 -3.66
CA ALA A 30 -2.04 -11.77 -3.81
C ALA A 30 -2.25 -10.91 -2.55
N ASP A 31 -2.81 -9.72 -2.74
CA ASP A 31 -3.03 -8.69 -1.72
C ASP A 31 -1.75 -8.13 -1.07
N THR A 32 -0.59 -8.31 -1.71
CA THR A 32 0.68 -7.74 -1.24
C THR A 32 1.02 -6.44 -1.97
N ILE A 33 1.53 -5.44 -1.25
CA ILE A 33 2.02 -4.19 -1.82
C ILE A 33 3.38 -4.42 -2.49
N VAL A 34 3.40 -4.26 -3.81
CA VAL A 34 4.58 -4.44 -4.65
C VAL A 34 5.45 -3.19 -4.63
N GLU A 35 4.82 -2.02 -4.71
CA GLU A 35 5.51 -0.74 -4.81
C GLU A 35 4.70 0.40 -4.21
N VAL A 36 5.42 1.38 -3.65
CA VAL A 36 4.87 2.63 -3.12
C VAL A 36 5.19 3.75 -4.10
N LEU A 37 4.16 4.27 -4.76
CA LEU A 37 4.31 5.37 -5.72
C LEU A 37 4.28 6.73 -5.03
N GLN A 38 3.53 6.84 -3.94
CA GLN A 38 3.44 8.06 -3.16
C GLN A 38 3.14 7.75 -1.69
N GLU A 39 4.00 8.21 -0.79
CA GLU A 39 3.82 8.05 0.67
C GLU A 39 2.51 8.67 1.15
N GLY A 40 1.73 7.96 1.96
CA GLY A 40 0.57 8.49 2.66
C GLY A 40 0.96 9.14 4.00
N TYR A 41 0.00 9.83 4.62
CA TYR A 41 0.19 10.41 5.95
C TYR A 41 -1.02 10.15 6.84
N LYS A 42 -0.74 9.86 8.11
CA LYS A 42 -1.72 9.74 9.18
C LYS A 42 -1.44 10.76 10.29
N LEU A 43 -2.51 11.28 10.88
CA LEU A 43 -2.48 12.06 12.11
C LEU A 43 -3.28 11.29 13.16
N HIS A 44 -2.58 10.74 14.15
CA HIS A 44 -3.13 9.71 15.04
C HIS A 44 -3.75 8.56 14.20
N ASP A 45 -5.00 8.22 14.45
CA ASP A 45 -5.70 7.15 13.72
C ASP A 45 -6.37 7.64 12.43
N ARG A 46 -6.39 8.95 12.20
CA ARG A 46 -7.01 9.54 11.01
C ARG A 46 -6.05 9.53 9.83
N VAL A 47 -6.47 8.90 8.74
CA VAL A 47 -5.78 9.00 7.44
C VAL A 47 -6.03 10.38 6.85
N LEU A 48 -4.96 11.14 6.61
CA LEU A 48 -5.04 12.44 5.94
C LEU A 48 -4.88 12.29 4.43
N ARG A 49 -4.01 11.37 4.01
CA ARG A 49 -3.80 10.98 2.63
C ARG A 49 -3.42 9.49 2.60
N PRO A 50 -4.11 8.64 1.82
CA PRO A 50 -3.71 7.26 1.68
C PRO A 50 -2.37 7.14 0.93
N THR A 51 -1.63 6.07 1.19
CA THR A 51 -0.43 5.75 0.41
C THR A 51 -0.87 5.19 -0.94
N MET A 52 -0.37 5.76 -2.04
CA MET A 52 -0.65 5.21 -3.38
C MET A 52 0.32 4.07 -3.67
N VAL A 53 -0.24 2.92 -4.04
CA VAL A 53 0.52 1.66 -4.16
C VAL A 53 0.14 0.87 -5.40
N ILE A 54 1.04 -0.02 -5.80
CA ILE A 54 0.78 -1.12 -6.73
C ILE A 54 0.60 -2.40 -5.91
N VAL A 55 -0.42 -3.20 -6.22
CA VAL A 55 -0.79 -4.40 -5.45
C VAL A 55 -0.74 -5.65 -6.33
N ALA A 56 -0.28 -6.77 -5.79
CA ALA A 56 -0.34 -8.06 -6.45
C ALA A 56 -1.77 -8.66 -6.36
N GLN A 57 -2.29 -9.21 -7.46
CA GLN A 57 -3.58 -9.91 -7.53
C GLN A 57 -3.49 -11.26 -8.23
#